data_AF-A0A3N5V9F7-F1
#
_entry.id   AF-A0A3N5V9F7-F1
#
_cell.length_a   1.000
_cell.length_b   1.000
_cell.length_c   1.000
_cell.angle_alpha   90.00
_cell.angle_beta   90.00
_cell.angle_gamma   90.00
#
_symmetry.space_group_name_H-M   'P 1'
#
loop_
_entity.id
_entity.type
_entity.pdbx_description
1 polymer ?
#
loop_
_entity_poly.entity_id
_entity_poly.type
_entity_poly.pdbx_seq_one_letter_code
_entity_poly.pdbx_strand_id
1 'polypeptide(L)'
;MTCQDHKDLMMAYLDDELDDEQKRAFEAHLASCGDCAKDMEEFKKLKQMTDCVAFAEPEDRIWDEYWNSLYNRIERGAGWILFSVAAISLLLYGGFELIETIIEDRTVGVLAKVGLLALIGGLAILFVSVLRERIYFWGRDRYKDVRR
;
A
#
# COMPACT_ATOMS: atom_id res chain seq x y z
N MET A 1 -10.09 -35.49 39.21
CA MET A 1 -9.82 -34.04 39.13
C MET A 1 -10.76 -33.29 40.06
N THR A 2 -10.41 -32.06 40.42
CA THR A 2 -11.31 -31.13 41.09
C THR A 2 -12.07 -30.29 40.06
N CYS A 3 -13.20 -29.68 40.46
CA CYS A 3 -13.95 -28.78 39.58
C CYS A 3 -13.14 -27.52 39.17
N GLN A 4 -12.04 -27.22 39.87
CA GLN A 4 -11.11 -26.16 39.51
C GLN A 4 -10.29 -26.55 38.27
N ASP A 5 -9.72 -27.77 38.27
CA ASP A 5 -8.92 -28.31 37.17
C ASP A 5 -9.74 -28.43 35.87
N HIS A 6 -11.05 -28.64 35.97
CA HIS A 6 -11.97 -28.65 34.83
C HIS A 6 -11.95 -27.32 34.06
N LYS A 7 -11.98 -26.18 34.77
CA LYS A 7 -12.05 -24.87 34.12
C LYS A 7 -10.78 -24.56 33.34
N ASP A 8 -9.63 -25.02 33.84
CA ASP A 8 -8.34 -24.81 33.20
C ASP A 8 -8.18 -25.66 31.93
N LEU A 9 -8.73 -26.88 31.93
CA LEU A 9 -8.63 -27.82 30.81
C LEU A 9 -9.76 -27.70 29.77
N MET A 10 -10.83 -26.96 30.07
CA MET A 10 -12.01 -26.86 29.22
C MET A 10 -11.72 -26.25 27.84
N MET A 11 -10.91 -25.19 27.77
CA MET A 11 -10.54 -24.56 26.50
C MET A 11 -9.67 -25.49 25.65
N ALA A 12 -8.66 -26.12 26.26
CA ALA A 12 -7.80 -27.09 25.58
C ALA A 12 -8.60 -28.31 25.08
N TYR A 13 -9.64 -28.75 25.80
CA TYR A 13 -10.54 -29.81 25.32
C TYR A 13 -11.37 -29.35 24.10
N LEU A 14 -11.84 -28.09 24.08
CA LEU A 14 -12.58 -27.53 22.94
C LEU A 14 -11.74 -27.39 21.67
N ASP A 15 -10.44 -27.18 21.83
CA ASP A 15 -9.47 -27.03 20.74
C ASP A 15 -8.75 -28.35 20.38
N ASP A 16 -9.11 -29.46 21.04
CA ASP A 16 -8.53 -30.81 20.89
C ASP A 16 -7.01 -30.87 21.18
N GLU A 17 -6.56 -30.07 22.15
CA GLU A 17 -5.15 -29.95 22.57
C GLU A 17 -4.79 -30.79 23.82
N LEU A 18 -5.75 -31.53 24.39
CA LEU A 18 -5.49 -32.41 25.54
C LEU A 18 -4.87 -33.74 25.12
N ASP A 19 -3.97 -34.26 25.95
CA ASP A 19 -3.45 -35.62 25.78
C ASP A 19 -4.51 -36.69 26.14
N ASP A 20 -4.25 -37.94 25.75
CA ASP A 20 -5.19 -39.05 25.94
C ASP A 20 -5.52 -39.35 27.42
N GLU A 21 -4.61 -39.05 28.34
CA GLU A 21 -4.78 -39.28 29.77
C GLU A 21 -5.64 -38.17 30.40
N GLN A 22 -5.32 -36.92 30.07
CA GLN A 22 -6.07 -35.73 30.44
C GLN A 22 -7.49 -35.77 29.88
N LYS A 23 -7.67 -36.19 28.62
CA LYS A 23 -8.98 -36.31 27.97
C LYS A 23 -9.86 -37.32 28.68
N ARG A 24 -9.32 -38.51 29.01
CA ARG A 24 -10.05 -39.54 29.77
C ARG A 24 -10.41 -39.08 31.17
N ALA A 25 -9.48 -38.40 31.86
CA ALA A 25 -9.76 -37.82 33.16
C ALA A 25 -10.88 -36.79 33.05
N PHE A 26 -10.78 -35.87 32.08
CA PHE A 26 -11.75 -34.80 31.78
C PHE A 26 -13.16 -35.34 31.56
N GLU A 27 -13.30 -36.34 30.71
CA GLU A 27 -14.59 -36.98 30.40
C GLU A 27 -15.17 -37.74 31.60
N ALA A 28 -14.33 -38.39 32.41
CA ALA A 28 -14.78 -39.04 33.64
C ALA A 28 -15.33 -38.03 34.67
N HIS A 29 -14.80 -36.80 34.71
CA HIS A 29 -15.35 -35.75 35.56
C HIS A 29 -16.64 -35.16 35.03
N LEU A 30 -16.74 -34.92 33.72
CA LEU A 30 -18.00 -34.51 33.09
C LEU A 30 -19.12 -35.51 33.34
N ALA A 31 -18.81 -36.81 33.38
CA ALA A 31 -19.78 -37.86 33.70
C ALA A 31 -20.20 -37.89 35.19
N SER A 32 -19.40 -37.31 36.09
CA SER A 32 -19.64 -37.34 37.55
C SER A 32 -20.12 -35.99 38.12
N CYS A 33 -19.96 -34.88 37.40
CA CYS A 33 -20.33 -33.55 37.83
C CYS A 33 -21.30 -32.88 36.84
N GLY A 34 -22.56 -32.73 37.25
CA GLY A 34 -23.60 -32.13 36.41
C GLY A 34 -23.39 -30.63 36.14
N ASP A 35 -22.78 -29.90 37.07
CA ASP A 35 -22.51 -28.46 36.91
C ASP A 35 -21.45 -28.21 35.83
N CYS A 36 -20.35 -28.99 35.86
CA CYS A 36 -19.30 -28.91 34.85
C CYS A 36 -19.79 -29.36 33.46
N ALA A 37 -20.66 -30.37 33.40
CA ALA A 37 -21.30 -30.79 32.16
C ALA A 37 -22.15 -29.68 31.53
N LYS A 38 -22.88 -28.93 32.35
CA LYS A 38 -23.68 -27.79 31.90
C LYS A 38 -22.81 -26.64 31.39
N ASP A 39 -21.76 -26.28 32.12
CA ASP A 39 -20.79 -25.26 31.69
C ASP A 39 -20.19 -25.64 30.31
N MET A 40 -19.79 -26.91 30.14
CA MET A 40 -19.25 -27.41 28.88
C MET A 40 -20.24 -27.30 27.71
N GLU A 41 -21.53 -27.55 27.96
CA GLU A 41 -22.59 -27.41 26.95
C GLU A 41 -22.77 -25.94 26.52
N GLU A 42 -22.72 -25.00 27.47
CA GLU A 42 -22.80 -23.56 27.19
C GLU A 42 -21.63 -23.09 26.32
N PHE A 43 -20.40 -23.51 26.64
CA PHE A 43 -19.22 -23.16 25.83
C PHE A 43 -19.24 -23.80 24.44
N LYS A 44 -19.70 -25.06 24.29
CA LYS A 44 -19.90 -25.68 22.98
C LYS A 44 -20.88 -24.89 22.12
N LYS A 45 -21.95 -24.37 22.71
CA LYS A 45 -22.94 -23.54 22.01
C LYS A 45 -22.34 -22.20 21.56
N LEU A 46 -21.52 -21.56 22.38
CA LEU A 46 -20.80 -20.32 22.02
C LEU A 46 -19.83 -20.54 20.85
N LYS A 47 -19.07 -21.65 20.86
CA LYS A 47 -18.19 -22.03 19.76
C LYS A 47 -18.96 -22.18 18.45
N GLN A 48 -20.06 -22.95 18.46
CA GLN A 48 -20.91 -23.14 17.29
C GLN A 48 -21.49 -21.84 16.72
N MET A 49 -21.85 -20.87 17.57
CA MET A 49 -22.34 -19.57 17.11
C MET A 49 -21.24 -18.76 16.42
N THR A 50 -20.00 -18.89 16.89
CA THR A 50 -18.85 -18.16 16.35
C THR A 50 -18.33 -18.81 15.06
N ASP A 51 -18.40 -20.14 14.96
CA ASP A 51 -18.03 -20.90 13.75
C ASP A 51 -18.94 -20.54 12.54
N CYS A 52 -20.17 -20.08 12.80
CA CYS A 52 -21.06 -19.57 11.74
C CYS A 52 -20.62 -18.23 11.14
N VAL A 53 -19.66 -17.54 11.76
CA VAL A 53 -19.07 -16.30 11.23
C VAL A 53 -17.94 -16.68 10.29
N ALA A 54 -18.30 -17.16 9.10
CA ALA A 54 -17.32 -17.36 8.04
C ALA A 54 -16.71 -16.01 7.67
N PHE A 55 -15.37 -15.94 7.68
CA PHE A 55 -14.64 -14.80 7.12
C PHE A 55 -15.05 -14.68 5.65
N ALA A 56 -15.78 -13.62 5.30
CA ALA A 56 -16.10 -13.33 3.92
C ALA A 56 -14.80 -12.87 3.24
N GLU A 57 -14.20 -13.77 2.46
CA GLU A 57 -13.06 -13.42 1.63
C GLU A 57 -13.53 -12.39 0.59
N PRO A 58 -12.92 -11.19 0.55
CA PRO A 58 -13.37 -10.14 -0.36
C PRO A 58 -13.17 -10.60 -1.81
N GLU A 59 -14.18 -10.37 -2.66
CA GLU A 59 -14.15 -10.74 -4.08
C GLU A 59 -12.90 -10.18 -4.79
N ASP A 60 -12.31 -10.98 -5.68
CA ASP A 60 -11.12 -10.63 -6.47
C ASP A 60 -11.24 -9.27 -7.20
N ARG A 61 -12.47 -8.89 -7.56
CA ARG A 61 -12.76 -7.60 -8.21
C ARG A 61 -12.37 -6.39 -7.36
N ILE A 62 -12.51 -6.50 -6.04
CA ILE A 62 -12.15 -5.43 -5.09
C ILE A 62 -10.63 -5.28 -5.03
N TRP A 63 -9.91 -6.41 -5.08
CA TRP A 63 -8.44 -6.41 -5.15
C TRP A 63 -7.95 -5.74 -6.42
N ASP A 64 -8.52 -6.09 -7.57
CA ASP A 64 -8.16 -5.49 -8.85
C ASP A 64 -8.41 -3.98 -8.88
N GLU A 65 -9.54 -3.52 -8.34
CA GLU A 65 -9.88 -2.10 -8.29
C GLU A 65 -8.95 -1.31 -7.36
N TYR A 66 -8.64 -1.88 -6.19
CA TYR A 66 -7.67 -1.32 -5.24
C TYR A 66 -6.27 -1.20 -5.87
N TRP A 67 -5.74 -2.29 -6.43
CA TRP A 67 -4.41 -2.31 -7.05
C TRP A 67 -4.31 -1.39 -8.27
N ASN A 68 -5.31 -1.38 -9.14
CA ASN A 68 -5.31 -0.49 -10.31
C ASN A 68 -5.34 0.99 -9.94
N SER A 69 -6.09 1.36 -8.89
CA SER A 69 -6.17 2.76 -8.44
C SER A 69 -4.85 3.27 -7.82
N LEU A 70 -4.11 2.38 -7.15
CA LEU A 70 -2.82 2.68 -6.53
C LEU A 70 -1.68 2.68 -7.54
N TYR A 71 -1.57 1.62 -8.35
CA TYR A 71 -0.43 1.43 -9.25
C TYR A 71 -0.41 2.48 -10.37
N ASN A 72 -1.56 2.76 -10.99
CA ASN A 72 -1.64 3.79 -12.05
C ASN A 72 -1.36 5.21 -11.53
N ARG A 73 -1.71 5.50 -10.27
CA ARG A 73 -1.48 6.81 -9.67
C ARG A 73 0.00 6.99 -9.32
N ILE A 74 0.64 5.93 -8.82
CA ILE A 74 2.05 5.99 -8.42
C ILE A 74 2.98 5.97 -9.63
N GLU A 75 2.80 5.08 -10.61
CA GLU A 75 3.65 5.02 -11.80
C GLU A 75 3.66 6.35 -12.57
N ARG A 76 2.47 6.92 -12.79
CA ARG A 76 2.35 8.17 -13.54
C ARG A 76 2.89 9.34 -12.74
N GLY A 77 2.76 9.36 -11.42
CA GLY A 77 3.35 10.41 -10.59
C GLY A 77 4.87 10.35 -10.58
N ALA A 78 5.41 9.17 -10.23
CA ALA A 78 6.84 8.92 -10.13
C ALA A 78 7.54 9.10 -11.48
N GLY A 79 6.94 8.65 -12.58
CA GLY A 79 7.48 8.81 -13.92
C GLY A 79 7.65 10.28 -14.32
N TRP A 80 6.69 11.14 -13.99
CA TRP A 80 6.81 12.57 -14.30
C TRP A 80 7.79 13.30 -13.38
N ILE A 81 7.88 12.92 -12.11
CA ILE A 81 8.89 13.47 -11.19
C ILE A 81 10.29 13.11 -11.71
N LEU A 82 10.54 11.85 -12.02
CA LEU A 82 11.85 11.39 -12.54
C LEU A 82 12.19 12.04 -13.88
N PHE A 83 11.23 12.09 -14.82
CA PHE A 83 11.42 12.76 -16.11
C PHE A 83 11.75 14.24 -15.91
N SER A 84 11.05 14.90 -14.98
CA SER A 84 11.27 16.32 -14.75
C SER A 84 12.62 16.62 -14.11
N VAL A 85 13.02 15.83 -13.12
CA VAL A 85 14.35 15.95 -12.50
C VAL A 85 15.44 15.72 -13.54
N ALA A 86 15.32 14.66 -14.35
CA ALA A 86 16.28 14.36 -15.40
C ALA A 86 16.37 15.47 -16.46
N ALA A 87 15.24 16.01 -16.90
CA ALA A 87 15.19 17.12 -17.85
C ALA A 87 15.85 18.39 -17.29
N ILE A 88 15.60 18.73 -16.03
CA ILE A 88 16.25 19.86 -15.34
C ILE A 88 17.76 19.65 -15.27
N SER A 89 18.21 18.46 -14.82
CA SER A 89 19.63 18.14 -14.73
C SER A 89 20.33 18.24 -16.08
N LEU A 90 19.72 17.74 -17.16
CA LEU A 90 20.25 17.84 -18.51
C LEU A 90 20.32 19.29 -19.01
N LEU A 91 19.28 20.09 -18.76
CA LEU A 91 19.27 21.51 -19.15
C LEU A 91 20.35 22.31 -18.40
N LEU A 92 20.57 22.01 -17.12
CA LEU A 92 21.60 22.66 -16.31
C LEU A 92 23.00 22.27 -16.77
N TYR A 93 23.26 20.96 -16.93
CA TYR A 93 24.56 20.46 -17.35
C TYR A 93 24.90 20.90 -18.77
N GLY A 94 24.02 20.65 -19.73
CA GLY A 94 24.22 21.04 -21.13
C GLY A 94 24.27 22.55 -21.31
N GLY A 95 23.49 23.30 -20.53
CA GLY A 95 23.58 24.76 -20.50
C GLY A 95 24.93 25.26 -19.99
N PHE A 96 25.46 24.65 -18.94
CA PHE A 96 26.76 25.01 -18.37
C PHE A 96 27.91 24.73 -19.36
N GLU A 97 27.92 23.55 -19.99
CA GLU A 97 28.93 23.16 -20.99
C GLU A 97 28.91 24.07 -22.23
N LEU A 98 27.71 24.45 -22.70
CA LEU A 98 27.54 25.42 -23.79
C LEU A 98 28.02 26.83 -23.41
N ILE A 99 27.73 27.27 -22.19
CA ILE A 99 28.16 28.58 -21.70
C ILE A 99 29.68 28.63 -21.58
N GLU A 100 30.32 27.59 -21.03
CA GLU A 100 31.77 27.50 -20.89
C GLU A 100 32.46 27.59 -22.26
N THR A 101 32.02 26.75 -23.21
CA THR A 101 32.56 26.71 -24.58
C THR A 101 32.40 28.05 -25.31
N ILE A 102 31.26 28.73 -25.17
CA ILE A 102 30.99 30.01 -25.84
C ILE A 102 31.68 31.20 -25.15
N ILE A 103 31.90 31.14 -23.83
CA ILE A 103 32.58 32.22 -23.10
C ILE A 103 34.09 32.20 -23.39
N GLU A 104 34.69 31.01 -23.46
CA GLU A 104 36.12 30.85 -23.72
C GLU A 104 36.50 31.27 -25.15
N ASP A 105 35.58 31.08 -26.10
CA ASP A 105 35.80 31.44 -27.49
C ASP A 105 35.58 32.96 -27.74
N ARG A 106 36.69 33.69 -27.90
CA ARG A 106 36.71 35.16 -28.10
C ARG A 106 36.14 35.59 -29.46
N THR A 107 35.94 34.65 -30.38
CA THR A 107 35.39 34.90 -31.72
C THR A 107 33.87 35.02 -31.75
N VAL A 108 33.19 34.58 -30.68
CA VAL A 108 31.72 34.55 -30.63
C VAL A 108 31.18 35.93 -30.25
N GLY A 109 30.43 36.53 -31.18
CA GLY A 109 29.80 37.84 -30.99
C GLY A 109 28.80 37.84 -29.83
N VAL A 110 28.67 39.00 -29.17
CA VAL A 110 27.78 39.22 -28.00
C VAL A 110 26.34 38.79 -28.28
N LEU A 111 25.89 38.90 -29.54
CA LEU A 111 24.54 38.55 -29.97
C LEU A 111 24.25 37.03 -29.86
N ALA A 112 25.23 36.17 -30.14
CA ALA A 112 25.09 34.72 -29.97
C ALA A 112 25.02 34.32 -28.48
N LYS A 113 25.76 35.02 -27.61
CA LYS A 113 25.71 34.82 -26.15
C LYS A 113 24.33 35.15 -25.58
N VAL A 114 23.78 36.31 -25.97
CA VAL A 114 22.43 36.73 -25.56
C VAL A 114 21.37 35.78 -26.12
N GLY A 115 21.51 35.35 -27.38
CA GLY A 115 20.61 34.38 -28.01
C GLY A 115 20.58 33.03 -27.28
N LEU A 116 21.74 32.50 -26.88
CA LEU A 116 21.83 31.25 -26.12
C LEU A 116 21.16 31.37 -24.74
N LEU A 117 21.43 32.45 -24.00
CA LEU A 117 20.81 32.66 -22.69
C LEU A 117 19.29 32.79 -22.79
N ALA A 118 18.80 33.50 -23.81
CA ALA A 118 17.37 33.61 -24.08
C ALA A 118 16.74 32.24 -24.43
N LEU A 119 17.45 31.40 -25.20
CA LEU A 119 16.99 30.05 -25.55
C LEU A 119 16.87 29.15 -24.31
N ILE A 120 17.92 29.10 -23.47
CA ILE A 120 17.93 28.28 -22.25
C ILE A 120 16.85 28.76 -21.27
N GLY A 121 16.74 30.07 -21.06
CA GLY A 121 15.70 30.67 -20.23
C GLY A 121 14.29 30.36 -20.76
N GLY A 122 14.08 30.46 -22.07
CA GLY A 122 12.80 30.12 -22.71
C GLY A 122 12.41 28.66 -22.54
N LEU A 123 13.37 27.74 -22.72
CA LEU A 123 13.15 26.30 -22.48
C LEU A 123 12.80 26.01 -21.01
N ALA A 124 13.48 26.66 -20.07
CA ALA A 124 13.17 26.52 -18.65
C ALA A 124 11.75 27.02 -18.32
N ILE A 125 11.34 28.17 -18.86
CA ILE A 125 9.99 28.73 -18.66
C ILE A 125 8.92 27.80 -19.26
N LEU A 126 9.12 27.33 -20.50
CA LEU A 126 8.19 26.40 -21.16
C LEU A 126 8.07 25.10 -20.36
N PHE A 127 9.19 24.57 -19.90
CA PHE A 127 9.22 23.37 -19.09
C PHE A 127 8.44 23.55 -17.77
N VAL A 128 8.63 24.65 -17.06
CA VAL A 128 7.86 24.97 -15.84
C VAL A 128 6.37 25.17 -16.15
N SER A 129 6.03 25.79 -17.29
CA SER A 129 4.64 25.98 -17.71
C SER A 129 3.94 24.65 -17.96
N VAL A 130 4.54 23.77 -18.75
CA VAL A 130 4.02 22.43 -19.04
C VAL A 130 3.94 21.59 -17.77
N LEU A 131 4.95 21.65 -16.90
CA LEU A 131 4.95 20.93 -15.63
C LEU A 131 3.82 21.39 -14.71
N ARG A 132 3.62 22.71 -14.57
CA ARG A 132 2.54 23.30 -13.77
C ARG A 132 1.17 22.89 -14.29
N GLU A 133 0.98 23.01 -15.60
CA GLU A 133 -0.27 22.61 -16.27
C GLU A 133 -0.56 21.13 -16.04
N ARG A 134 0.44 20.26 -16.21
CA ARG A 134 0.28 18.83 -15.96
C ARG A 134 -0.07 18.53 -14.50
N ILE A 135 0.62 19.12 -13.53
CA ILE A 135 0.33 18.92 -12.10
C ILE A 135 -1.09 19.38 -11.76
N TYR A 136 -1.51 20.54 -12.27
CA TYR A 136 -2.83 21.10 -12.03
C TYR A 136 -3.96 20.21 -12.59
N PHE A 137 -3.83 19.75 -13.83
CA PHE A 137 -4.78 18.81 -14.43
C PHE A 137 -4.71 17.43 -13.77
N TRP A 138 -3.56 17.02 -13.24
CA TRP A 138 -3.43 15.74 -12.55
C TRP A 138 -4.25 15.68 -11.26
N GLY A 139 -4.36 16.80 -10.52
CA GLY A 139 -5.15 16.90 -9.29
C GLY A 139 -6.66 17.12 -9.47
N ARG A 140 -7.13 17.56 -10.64
CA ARG A 140 -8.55 17.89 -10.90
C ARG A 140 -9.31 16.94 -11.81
N ASP A 141 -8.63 15.95 -12.39
CA ASP A 141 -9.26 15.06 -13.34
C ASP A 141 -10.12 13.98 -12.63
N ARG A 142 -11.38 14.34 -12.38
CA ARG A 142 -12.41 13.54 -11.69
C ARG A 142 -12.89 12.33 -12.50
N TYR A 143 -12.46 12.18 -13.76
CA TYR A 143 -12.97 11.14 -14.69
C TYR A 143 -11.89 10.19 -15.21
N LYS A 144 -10.70 10.15 -14.59
CA LYS A 144 -9.60 9.26 -15.03
C LYS A 144 -9.88 7.76 -14.90
N ASP A 145 -10.78 7.37 -14.02
CA ASP A 145 -11.04 5.96 -13.69
C ASP A 145 -12.36 5.43 -14.28
N VAL A 146 -13.09 6.22 -15.08
CA VAL A 146 -14.31 5.75 -15.73
C VAL A 146 -13.95 4.97 -17.00
N ARG A 147 -13.84 3.64 -16.87
CA ARG A 147 -13.87 2.73 -18.01
C ARG A 147 -15.27 2.74 -18.64
N ARG A 148 -15.32 2.90 -19.96
CA ARG A 148 -16.55 2.81 -20.77
C ARG A 148 -16.88 1.36 -21.08
#